data_AF-A0A7C4EBS8-F1
#
_entry.id   AF-A0A7C4EBS8-F1
#
_cell.length_a   1.000
_cell.length_b   1.000
_cell.length_c   1.000
_cell.angle_alpha   90.00
_cell.angle_beta   90.00
_cell.angle_gamma   90.00
#
_symmetry.space_group_name_H-M   'P 1'
#
loop_
_entity.id
_entity.type
_entity.pdbx_description
1 polymer ?
#
loop_
_entity_poly.entity_id
_entity_poly.type
_entity_poly.pdbx_seq_one_letter_code
_entity_poly.pdbx_strand_id
1 'polypeptide(L)'
;MQQAMTLSGVKTKYPAVDYFFWLIIIFYLDPGGFILVNFNMRIALSIMFVLLWLCFFAADMGALRFVFGNKWIRAYSIIIGLWLIYYVFIYDVLNSVYFDDQFTPIIKTGTYLFQFFMVIPIYFFACRSLVLFIKLFSLVTIIILTMYLITVLFNAGLLTLYIGPRGYTAVNRYLLRGYGIMQLAPYFGAALLILPLKSRVRNMMIIAAFMVVLMWILTIVRRQMIAMLMLSLWIFIIGSQLLRLKLFRYQRNMIMLLFSLIVVVYVFFPDYLSATTDTYKNMVEVFEDEATTADLRSERRRMSLTANEYILRAFNRNRLFGTGYNPQWYKGDGGKERLEGSDYVFISCLGMYGIVGVSVFSLYYILMFIFFRKIFIWIKKNNKLMLSSVKISWPSLCIFTGGLIFFLQHLIEYPNWFYMIGAVADSSKFFILTGLLFGAVKYLEVQLYYIYQGSLASVPDLG
;
A
#
# COMPACT_ATOMS: atom_id res chain seq x y z
N MET A 1 1.99 27.97 10.94
CA MET A 1 3.26 27.99 10.18
C MET A 1 4.45 27.98 11.13
N GLN A 2 4.55 28.89 12.11
CA GLN A 2 5.58 28.88 13.16
C GLN A 2 5.73 27.54 13.92
N GLN A 3 4.63 26.86 14.27
CA GLN A 3 4.72 25.51 14.88
C GLN A 3 5.27 24.43 13.92
N ALA A 4 5.00 24.55 12.61
CA ALA A 4 5.58 23.66 11.60
C ALA A 4 7.09 23.91 11.45
N MET A 5 7.48 25.18 11.53
CA MET A 5 8.87 25.64 11.51
C MET A 5 9.66 25.06 12.70
N THR A 6 9.08 25.03 13.91
CA THR A 6 9.70 24.37 15.07
C THR A 6 9.77 22.85 14.97
N LEU A 7 8.86 22.20 14.24
CA LEU A 7 8.84 20.74 14.11
C LEU A 7 9.82 20.20 13.05
N SER A 8 10.12 20.96 12.00
CA SER A 8 10.99 20.53 10.90
C SER A 8 12.45 21.00 11.00
N GLY A 9 12.73 22.00 11.85
CA GLY A 9 14.05 22.65 11.98
C GLY A 9 14.76 22.43 13.31
N VAL A 10 14.15 21.75 14.28
CA VAL A 10 14.70 21.57 15.63
C VAL A 10 15.05 20.09 15.82
N LYS A 11 16.23 19.79 16.40
CA LYS A 11 16.52 18.48 17.00
C LYS A 11 15.25 18.01 17.71
N THR A 12 14.65 16.94 17.22
CA THR A 12 13.38 16.42 17.75
C THR A 12 13.46 16.38 19.27
N LYS A 13 12.57 17.09 19.98
CA LYS A 13 12.63 17.21 21.44
C LYS A 13 12.66 15.84 22.14
N TYR A 14 12.11 14.82 21.48
CA TYR A 14 12.06 13.43 21.94
C TYR A 14 12.36 12.45 20.79
N PRO A 15 13.64 12.22 20.42
CA PRO A 15 14.00 11.34 19.30
C PRO A 15 13.60 9.88 19.52
N ALA A 16 13.57 9.44 20.78
CA ALA A 16 13.14 8.08 21.15
C ALA A 16 11.65 7.84 20.85
N VAL A 17 10.80 8.87 21.02
CA VAL A 17 9.36 8.77 20.74
C VAL A 17 9.13 8.59 19.24
N ASP A 18 9.84 9.35 18.40
CA ASP A 18 9.78 9.21 16.94
C ASP A 18 10.26 7.83 16.48
N TYR A 19 11.36 7.33 17.07
CA TYR A 19 11.89 6.01 16.76
C TYR A 19 10.88 4.90 17.10
N PHE A 20 10.32 4.95 18.30
CA PHE A 20 9.33 3.97 18.77
C PHE A 20 8.04 4.04 17.93
N PHE A 21 7.55 5.24 17.63
CA PHE A 21 6.39 5.45 16.75
C PHE A 21 6.58 4.76 15.39
N TRP A 22 7.72 5.00 14.72
CA TRP A 22 7.96 4.43 13.40
C TRP A 22 8.12 2.91 13.42
N LEU A 23 8.74 2.35 14.48
CA LEU A 23 8.77 0.90 14.64
C LEU A 23 7.36 0.32 14.77
N ILE A 24 6.49 0.92 15.59
CA ILE A 24 5.11 0.45 15.72
C ILE A 24 4.39 0.50 14.37
N ILE A 25 4.51 1.58 13.60
CA ILE A 25 3.89 1.67 12.26
C ILE A 25 4.41 0.57 11.32
N ILE A 26 5.72 0.30 11.31
CA ILE A 26 6.30 -0.72 10.43
C ILE A 26 5.80 -2.11 10.80
N PHE A 27 5.71 -2.42 12.10
CA PHE A 27 5.23 -3.72 12.60
C PHE A 27 3.71 -3.85 12.66
N TYR A 28 2.95 -2.74 12.56
CA TYR A 28 1.49 -2.74 12.59
C TYR A 28 0.89 -3.65 11.52
N LEU A 29 1.52 -3.77 10.35
CA LEU A 29 1.05 -4.65 9.27
C LEU A 29 1.72 -6.02 9.24
N ASP A 30 2.32 -6.42 10.35
CA ASP A 30 2.92 -7.73 10.56
C ASP A 30 3.86 -8.18 9.43
N PRO A 31 4.91 -7.41 9.11
CA PRO A 31 5.89 -7.83 8.12
C PRO A 31 6.57 -9.12 8.61
N GLY A 32 6.56 -10.15 7.77
CA GLY A 32 7.04 -11.49 8.11
C GLY A 32 5.96 -12.45 8.67
N GLY A 33 4.82 -11.94 9.14
CA GLY A 33 3.74 -12.77 9.70
C GLY A 33 3.95 -13.22 11.14
N PHE A 34 4.79 -12.53 11.90
CA PHE A 34 5.15 -12.89 13.28
C PHE A 34 3.97 -12.74 14.25
N ILE A 35 3.19 -11.66 14.13
CA ILE A 35 2.01 -11.41 14.96
C ILE A 35 0.94 -12.46 14.66
N LEU A 36 0.69 -12.74 13.38
CA LEU A 36 -0.29 -13.74 12.94
C LEU A 36 0.00 -15.13 13.51
N VAL A 37 1.28 -15.49 13.65
CA VAL A 37 1.69 -16.81 14.13
C VAL A 37 1.70 -16.90 15.66
N ASN A 38 2.19 -15.86 16.35
CA ASN A 38 2.50 -15.94 17.77
C ASN A 38 1.49 -15.24 18.68
N PHE A 39 0.60 -14.41 18.13
CA PHE A 39 -0.31 -13.57 18.92
C PHE A 39 -1.73 -13.57 18.38
N ASN A 40 -2.68 -13.17 19.22
CA ASN A 40 -4.00 -12.80 18.74
C ASN A 40 -3.90 -11.48 17.96
N MET A 41 -4.03 -11.56 16.63
CA MET A 41 -3.86 -10.42 15.73
C MET A 41 -4.74 -9.22 16.12
N ARG A 42 -5.98 -9.42 16.57
CA ARG A 42 -6.85 -8.30 16.95
C ARG A 42 -6.34 -7.56 18.19
N ILE A 43 -5.91 -8.32 19.20
CA ILE A 43 -5.39 -7.74 20.45
C ILE A 43 -4.07 -7.02 20.16
N ALA A 44 -3.16 -7.65 19.42
CA ALA A 44 -1.87 -7.05 19.06
C ALA A 44 -2.04 -5.75 18.27
N LEU A 45 -2.91 -5.72 17.25
CA LEU A 45 -3.19 -4.51 16.48
C LEU A 45 -3.83 -3.41 17.34
N SER A 46 -4.72 -3.77 18.26
CA SER A 46 -5.34 -2.80 19.19
C SER A 46 -4.31 -2.18 20.12
N ILE A 47 -3.41 -2.99 20.69
CA ILE A 47 -2.31 -2.51 21.54
C ILE A 47 -1.38 -1.58 20.73
N MET A 48 -0.98 -1.99 19.53
CA MET A 48 -0.15 -1.16 18.65
C MET A 48 -0.84 0.16 18.33
N PHE A 49 -2.14 0.15 18.03
CA PHE A 49 -2.91 1.36 17.79
C PHE A 49 -2.91 2.31 19.00
N VAL A 50 -3.15 1.80 20.21
CA VAL A 50 -3.10 2.61 21.44
C VAL A 50 -1.70 3.19 21.65
N LEU A 51 -0.64 2.39 21.46
CA LEU A 51 0.74 2.85 21.58
C LEU A 51 1.07 3.97 20.59
N LEU A 52 0.56 3.92 19.35
CA LEU A 52 0.73 4.99 18.37
C LEU A 52 0.15 6.33 18.87
N TRP A 53 -1.04 6.29 19.46
CA TRP A 53 -1.69 7.48 20.01
C TRP A 53 -1.00 7.99 21.27
N LEU A 54 -0.48 7.10 22.12
CA LEU A 54 0.35 7.50 23.25
C LEU A 54 1.63 8.22 22.78
N CYS A 55 2.31 7.71 21.75
CA CYS A 55 3.45 8.41 21.16
C CYS A 55 3.06 9.79 20.61
N PHE A 56 1.91 9.88 19.95
CA PHE A 56 1.41 11.13 19.39
C PHE A 56 1.17 12.20 20.46
N PHE A 57 0.47 11.87 21.54
CA PHE A 57 0.24 12.82 22.63
C PHE A 57 1.50 13.10 23.47
N ALA A 58 2.39 12.12 23.63
CA ALA A 58 3.67 12.32 24.30
C ALA A 58 4.61 13.26 23.52
N ALA A 59 4.50 13.30 22.19
CA ALA A 59 5.35 14.14 21.36
C ALA A 59 5.00 15.63 21.48
N ASP A 60 3.71 15.98 21.52
CA ASP A 60 3.21 17.35 21.69
C ASP A 60 1.71 17.37 22.05
N MET A 61 1.36 18.00 23.17
CA MET A 61 -0.04 18.20 23.59
C MET A 61 -0.83 19.09 22.60
N GLY A 62 -0.15 19.95 21.84
CA GLY A 62 -0.72 20.79 20.79
C GLY A 62 -0.86 20.10 19.42
N ALA A 63 -0.50 18.82 19.30
CA ALA A 63 -0.41 18.12 18.02
C ALA A 63 -1.74 18.13 17.24
N LEU A 64 -2.88 17.93 17.90
CA LEU A 64 -4.19 17.94 17.23
C LEU A 64 -4.49 19.27 16.53
N ARG A 65 -4.21 20.40 17.18
CA ARG A 65 -4.43 21.73 16.59
C ARG A 65 -3.54 21.93 15.35
N PHE A 66 -2.30 21.46 15.42
CA PHE A 66 -1.40 21.46 14.27
C PHE A 66 -1.94 20.63 13.11
N VAL A 67 -2.37 19.39 13.39
CA VAL A 67 -2.85 18.44 12.38
C VAL A 67 -4.12 18.94 11.68
N PHE A 68 -5.12 19.36 12.46
CA PHE A 68 -6.38 19.88 11.91
C PHE A 68 -6.26 21.31 11.34
N GLY A 69 -5.13 21.99 11.53
CA GLY A 69 -4.81 23.21 10.78
C GLY A 69 -4.64 22.95 9.27
N ASN A 70 -4.31 21.72 8.87
CA ASN A 70 -4.13 21.34 7.47
C ASN A 70 -5.46 21.12 6.74
N LYS A 71 -5.65 21.76 5.58
CA LYS A 71 -6.87 21.63 4.76
C LYS A 71 -7.09 20.21 4.22
N TRP A 72 -6.03 19.48 3.90
CA TRP A 72 -6.11 18.13 3.35
C TRP A 72 -6.56 17.12 4.40
N ILE A 73 -6.01 17.24 5.62
CA ILE A 73 -6.45 16.43 6.77
C ILE A 73 -7.90 16.73 7.11
N ARG A 74 -8.32 18.01 7.17
CA ARG A 74 -9.72 18.35 7.43
C ARG A 74 -10.67 17.75 6.39
N ALA A 75 -10.35 17.89 5.10
CA ALA A 75 -11.16 17.32 4.02
C ALA A 75 -11.23 15.78 4.12
N TYR A 76 -10.08 15.13 4.38
CA TYR A 76 -10.01 13.69 4.63
C TYR A 76 -10.91 13.28 5.81
N SER A 77 -10.79 13.95 6.96
CA SER A 77 -11.57 13.63 8.16
C SER A 77 -13.07 13.80 7.96
N ILE A 78 -13.51 14.79 7.18
CA ILE A 78 -14.92 14.97 6.83
C ILE A 78 -15.41 13.78 5.97
N ILE A 79 -14.67 13.44 4.91
CA ILE A 79 -15.04 12.34 4.00
C ILE A 79 -15.09 11.01 4.75
N ILE A 80 -14.08 10.74 5.57
CA ILE A 80 -14.03 9.53 6.39
C ILE A 80 -15.12 9.55 7.46
N GLY A 81 -15.42 10.69 8.07
CA GLY A 81 -16.55 10.80 9.00
C GLY A 81 -17.88 10.42 8.34
N LEU A 82 -18.14 10.91 7.12
CA LEU A 82 -19.32 10.54 6.34
C LEU A 82 -19.31 9.04 5.98
N TRP A 83 -18.15 8.51 5.57
CA TRP A 83 -18.00 7.09 5.29
C TRP A 83 -18.26 6.23 6.53
N LEU A 84 -17.77 6.63 7.70
CA LEU A 84 -17.98 5.92 8.95
C LEU A 84 -19.45 5.90 9.37
N ILE A 85 -20.14 7.03 9.22
CA ILE A 85 -21.58 7.10 9.47
C ILE A 85 -22.31 6.13 8.53
N TYR A 86 -22.02 6.17 7.23
CA TYR A 86 -22.61 5.23 6.28
C TYR A 86 -22.27 3.77 6.64
N TYR A 87 -21.01 3.48 6.91
CA TYR A 87 -20.53 2.13 7.14
C TYR A 87 -21.13 1.51 8.40
N VAL A 88 -21.15 2.24 9.52
CA VAL A 88 -21.70 1.75 10.79
C VAL A 88 -23.23 1.68 10.73
N PHE A 89 -23.90 2.77 10.37
CA PHE A 89 -25.37 2.80 10.49
C PHE A 89 -26.08 2.10 9.33
N ILE A 90 -25.61 2.30 8.09
CA ILE A 90 -26.31 1.80 6.91
C ILE A 90 -25.81 0.41 6.52
N TYR A 91 -24.51 0.24 6.37
CA TYR A 91 -23.95 -1.03 5.89
C TYR A 91 -23.97 -2.13 6.96
N ASP A 92 -23.65 -1.78 8.21
CA ASP A 92 -23.51 -2.76 9.30
C ASP A 92 -24.83 -2.94 10.08
N VAL A 93 -25.41 -1.87 10.63
CA VAL A 93 -26.60 -1.98 11.50
C VAL A 93 -27.90 -2.24 10.72
N LEU A 94 -28.18 -1.46 9.66
CA LEU A 94 -29.48 -1.52 8.98
C LEU A 94 -29.61 -2.65 7.95
N ASN A 95 -28.50 -3.05 7.30
CA ASN A 95 -28.54 -3.96 6.15
C ASN A 95 -27.80 -5.30 6.37
N SER A 96 -27.18 -5.56 7.53
CA SER A 96 -26.50 -6.85 7.71
C SER A 96 -27.50 -8.02 7.82
N VAL A 97 -27.30 -9.03 6.98
CA VAL A 97 -28.15 -10.24 6.91
C VAL A 97 -27.72 -11.32 7.91
N TYR A 98 -26.54 -11.18 8.53
CA TYR A 98 -25.84 -12.30 9.19
C TYR A 98 -25.73 -12.19 10.71
N PHE A 99 -26.17 -11.09 11.31
CA PHE A 99 -26.05 -10.89 12.75
C PHE A 99 -27.42 -10.67 13.35
N ASP A 100 -27.94 -11.72 14.01
CA ASP A 100 -29.12 -11.61 14.88
C ASP A 100 -28.84 -10.70 16.11
N ASP A 101 -27.56 -10.49 16.44
CA ASP A 101 -27.09 -9.56 17.47
C ASP A 101 -26.42 -8.33 16.84
N GLN A 102 -26.99 -7.15 17.11
CA GLN A 102 -26.53 -5.85 16.58
C GLN A 102 -25.13 -5.43 17.10
N PHE A 103 -24.57 -6.07 18.13
CA PHE A 103 -23.28 -5.67 18.74
C PHE A 103 -22.06 -6.40 18.17
N THR A 104 -22.21 -7.66 17.77
CA THR A 104 -21.13 -8.44 17.14
C THR A 104 -20.50 -7.78 15.89
N PRO A 105 -21.27 -7.12 15.00
CA PRO A 105 -20.72 -6.35 13.88
C PRO A 105 -19.84 -5.18 14.33
N ILE A 106 -20.29 -4.37 15.30
CA ILE A 106 -19.58 -3.20 15.84
C ILE A 106 -18.20 -3.59 16.43
N ILE A 107 -18.13 -4.73 17.13
CA ILE A 107 -16.88 -5.24 17.70
C ILE A 107 -15.91 -5.70 16.59
N LYS A 108 -16.42 -6.30 15.51
CA LYS A 108 -15.60 -6.68 14.34
C LYS A 108 -15.16 -5.45 13.54
N THR A 109 -15.94 -4.38 13.53
CA THR A 109 -15.63 -3.16 12.79
C THR A 109 -14.66 -2.22 13.48
N GLY A 110 -14.47 -2.36 14.80
CA GLY A 110 -13.51 -1.56 15.59
C GLY A 110 -12.08 -1.55 15.02
N THR A 111 -11.58 -2.69 14.53
CA THR A 111 -10.24 -2.76 13.89
C THR A 111 -10.15 -1.99 12.57
N TYR A 112 -11.27 -1.76 11.88
CA TYR A 112 -11.31 -0.94 10.66
C TYR A 112 -11.25 0.55 11.01
N LEU A 113 -11.90 0.97 12.10
CA LEU A 113 -11.84 2.35 12.59
C LEU A 113 -10.40 2.79 12.85
N PHE A 114 -9.57 1.89 13.40
CA PHE A 114 -8.16 2.18 13.65
C PHE A 114 -7.42 2.65 12.40
N GLN A 115 -7.70 2.03 11.25
CA GLN A 115 -7.02 2.35 10.00
C GLN A 115 -7.25 3.79 9.57
N PHE A 116 -8.49 4.26 9.67
CA PHE A 116 -8.86 5.63 9.32
C PHE A 116 -8.20 6.66 10.22
N PHE A 117 -8.15 6.38 11.52
CA PHE A 117 -7.61 7.29 12.53
C PHE A 117 -6.08 7.31 12.55
N MET A 118 -5.39 6.27 12.06
CA MET A 118 -3.93 6.23 11.96
C MET A 118 -3.33 7.33 11.06
N VAL A 119 -4.10 7.88 10.11
CA VAL A 119 -3.62 8.96 9.24
C VAL A 119 -3.16 10.19 10.04
N ILE A 120 -3.85 10.50 11.15
CA ILE A 120 -3.60 11.68 11.99
C ILE A 120 -2.19 11.62 12.61
N PRO A 121 -1.82 10.59 13.40
CA PRO A 121 -0.50 10.54 13.99
C PRO A 121 0.59 10.34 12.94
N ILE A 122 0.36 9.56 11.88
CA ILE A 122 1.34 9.37 10.81
C ILE A 122 1.66 10.69 10.11
N TYR A 123 0.63 11.51 9.80
CA TYR A 123 0.82 12.84 9.23
C TYR A 123 1.73 13.72 10.11
N PHE A 124 1.49 13.73 11.43
CA PHE A 124 2.28 14.52 12.37
C PHE A 124 3.75 14.09 12.42
N PHE A 125 4.02 12.80 12.60
CA PHE A 125 5.39 12.31 12.63
C PHE A 125 6.08 12.42 11.27
N ALA A 126 5.36 12.26 10.15
CA ALA A 126 5.90 12.49 8.81
C ALA A 126 6.33 13.96 8.59
N CYS A 127 5.68 14.93 9.24
CA CYS A 127 6.13 16.33 9.22
C CYS A 127 7.42 16.58 10.03
N ARG A 128 7.79 15.66 10.92
CA ARG A 128 8.87 15.83 11.90
C ARG A 128 10.10 14.97 11.61
N SER A 129 9.92 13.69 11.28
CA SER A 129 11.00 12.70 11.19
C SER A 129 10.87 11.73 10.01
N LEU A 130 10.50 12.25 8.83
CA LEU A 130 10.34 11.44 7.62
C LEU A 130 11.61 10.66 7.21
N VAL A 131 12.79 11.24 7.42
CA VAL A 131 14.07 10.57 7.15
C VAL A 131 14.25 9.34 8.04
N LEU A 132 13.82 9.42 9.31
CA LEU A 132 13.91 8.31 10.25
C LEU A 132 13.00 7.17 9.83
N PHE A 133 11.76 7.46 9.41
CA PHE A 133 10.86 6.47 8.83
C PHE A 133 11.54 5.70 7.69
N ILE A 134 12.10 6.40 6.70
CA ILE A 134 12.73 5.76 5.53
C ILE A 134 13.91 4.87 5.95
N LYS A 135 14.75 5.33 6.89
CA LYS A 135 15.88 4.56 7.41
C LYS A 135 15.41 3.26 8.09
N LEU A 136 14.45 3.36 9.00
CA LEU A 136 13.89 2.22 9.74
C LEU A 136 13.16 1.25 8.81
N PHE A 137 12.32 1.77 7.92
CA PHE A 137 11.60 1.01 6.92
C PHE A 137 12.57 0.19 6.04
N SER A 138 13.65 0.81 5.55
CA SER A 138 14.68 0.12 4.77
C SER A 138 15.31 -1.02 5.57
N LEU A 139 15.74 -0.70 6.80
CA LEU A 139 16.49 -1.62 7.64
C LEU A 139 15.65 -2.84 8.02
N VAL A 140 14.43 -2.63 8.51
CA VAL A 140 13.52 -3.71 8.89
C VAL A 140 13.17 -4.57 7.67
N THR A 141 12.91 -3.96 6.52
CA THR A 141 12.65 -4.69 5.26
C THR A 141 13.83 -5.59 4.89
N ILE A 142 15.06 -5.08 4.94
CA ILE A 142 16.27 -5.87 4.65
C ILE A 142 16.42 -7.02 5.64
N ILE A 143 16.25 -6.78 6.95
CA ILE A 143 16.39 -7.81 7.97
C ILE A 143 15.40 -8.96 7.73
N ILE A 144 14.11 -8.64 7.57
CA ILE A 144 13.06 -9.64 7.38
C ILE A 144 13.28 -10.43 6.08
N LEU A 145 13.66 -9.76 5.00
CA LEU A 145 13.89 -10.44 3.72
C LEU A 145 15.18 -11.26 3.70
N THR A 146 16.21 -10.88 4.46
CA THR A 146 17.38 -11.73 4.68
C THR A 146 16.97 -13.00 5.42
N MET A 147 16.19 -12.88 6.50
CA MET A 147 15.67 -14.05 7.22
C MET A 147 14.80 -14.94 6.32
N TYR A 148 13.97 -14.33 5.45
CA TYR A 148 13.18 -15.04 4.44
C TYR A 148 14.06 -15.82 3.47
N LEU A 149 15.06 -15.18 2.86
CA LEU A 149 15.94 -15.84 1.90
C LEU A 149 16.74 -16.97 2.55
N ILE A 150 17.24 -16.77 3.77
CA ILE A 150 17.92 -17.84 4.53
C ILE A 150 16.96 -19.00 4.79
N THR A 151 15.70 -18.72 5.13
CA THR A 151 14.68 -19.76 5.35
C THR A 151 14.38 -20.53 4.07
N VAL A 152 14.24 -19.85 2.92
CA VAL A 152 13.95 -20.50 1.63
C VAL A 152 15.14 -21.31 1.11
N LEU A 153 16.37 -20.80 1.23
CA LEU A 153 17.56 -21.43 0.65
C LEU A 153 18.14 -22.56 1.53
N PHE A 154 18.10 -22.39 2.85
CA PHE A 154 18.74 -23.32 3.80
C PHE A 154 17.74 -24.07 4.69
N ASN A 155 16.44 -23.85 4.53
CA ASN A 155 15.39 -24.43 5.37
C ASN A 155 15.62 -24.17 6.88
N ALA A 156 16.17 -23.00 7.23
CA ALA A 156 16.62 -22.69 8.60
C ALA A 156 15.48 -22.38 9.60
N GLY A 157 14.23 -22.37 9.17
CA GLY A 157 13.07 -22.12 10.05
C GLY A 157 13.01 -20.75 10.73
N LEU A 158 13.76 -19.74 10.25
CA LEU A 158 13.82 -18.41 10.89
C LEU A 158 12.50 -17.63 10.77
N LEU A 159 11.72 -17.89 9.72
CA LEU A 159 10.38 -17.34 9.53
C LEU A 159 9.39 -18.45 9.20
N THR A 160 8.17 -18.36 9.72
CA THR A 160 7.09 -19.27 9.34
C THR A 160 6.56 -18.90 7.96
N LEU A 161 6.95 -19.68 6.94
CA LEU A 161 6.46 -19.52 5.58
C LEU A 161 5.12 -20.23 5.40
N TYR A 162 4.27 -19.68 4.53
CA TYR A 162 3.16 -20.43 3.98
C TYR A 162 3.67 -21.15 2.73
N ILE A 163 3.71 -22.48 2.80
CA ILE A 163 4.10 -23.36 1.70
C ILE A 163 2.82 -24.03 1.21
N GLY A 164 2.50 -23.83 -0.07
CA GLY A 164 1.32 -24.46 -0.65
C GLY A 164 1.45 -24.67 -2.16
N PRO A 165 0.75 -25.68 -2.71
CA PRO A 165 0.72 -25.90 -4.15
C PRO A 165 0.03 -24.73 -4.83
N ARG A 166 0.53 -24.35 -6.00
CA ARG A 166 -0.20 -23.51 -6.93
C ARG A 166 -1.17 -24.44 -7.66
N GLY A 167 -2.48 -24.23 -7.53
CA GLY A 167 -3.51 -25.13 -8.11
C GLY A 167 -3.36 -25.48 -9.61
N TYR A 168 -2.50 -24.74 -10.34
CA TYR A 168 -2.22 -24.94 -11.77
C TYR A 168 -0.77 -25.36 -12.09
N THR A 169 0.10 -25.61 -11.11
CA THR A 169 1.51 -26.04 -11.34
C THR A 169 2.01 -26.94 -10.21
N ALA A 170 2.86 -27.93 -10.51
CA ALA A 170 3.44 -28.85 -9.53
C ALA A 170 4.44 -28.21 -8.53
N VAL A 171 4.71 -26.90 -8.65
CA VAL A 171 5.71 -26.20 -7.83
C VAL A 171 5.08 -25.54 -6.60
N ASN A 172 5.67 -25.80 -5.43
CA ASN A 172 5.30 -25.16 -4.17
C ASN A 172 5.69 -23.68 -4.17
N ARG A 173 4.76 -22.83 -3.70
CA ARG A 173 5.03 -21.41 -3.46
C ARG A 173 5.55 -21.21 -2.05
N TYR A 174 6.62 -20.44 -1.91
CA TYR A 174 7.11 -19.97 -0.62
C TYR A 174 6.59 -18.55 -0.41
N LEU A 175 5.54 -18.40 0.39
CA LEU A 175 4.89 -17.11 0.66
C LEU A 175 5.22 -16.64 2.08
N LEU A 176 5.56 -15.36 2.23
CA LEU A 176 5.52 -14.73 3.54
C LEU A 176 4.08 -14.70 4.03
N ARG A 177 3.87 -15.04 5.31
CA ARG A 177 2.55 -14.96 5.95
C ARG A 177 2.03 -13.52 6.03
N GLY A 178 2.92 -12.54 6.11
CA GLY A 178 2.59 -11.11 6.06
C GLY A 178 3.63 -10.34 5.27
N TYR A 179 3.22 -9.65 4.21
CA TYR A 179 4.11 -8.75 3.47
C TYR A 179 4.23 -7.38 4.13
N GLY A 180 3.24 -7.00 4.94
CA GLY A 180 3.17 -5.72 5.64
C GLY A 180 3.40 -4.50 4.75
N ILE A 181 3.97 -3.45 5.34
CA ILE A 181 4.30 -2.21 4.63
C ILE A 181 5.48 -2.39 3.65
N MET A 182 6.23 -3.50 3.71
CA MET A 182 7.40 -3.76 2.86
C MET A 182 7.05 -3.75 1.36
N GLN A 183 5.78 -4.00 1.01
CA GLN A 183 5.30 -3.86 -0.37
C GLN A 183 5.49 -2.45 -0.95
N LEU A 184 5.67 -1.41 -0.11
CA LEU A 184 5.98 -0.06 -0.58
C LEU A 184 7.45 0.11 -1.04
N ALA A 185 8.35 -0.82 -0.68
CA ALA A 185 9.78 -0.68 -0.94
C ALA A 185 10.12 -0.60 -2.43
N PRO A 186 9.56 -1.43 -3.33
CA PRO A 186 9.77 -1.29 -4.78
C PRO A 186 9.40 0.09 -5.31
N TYR A 187 8.32 0.68 -4.82
CA TYR A 187 7.83 2.00 -5.25
C TYR A 187 8.72 3.14 -4.77
N PHE A 188 9.17 3.08 -3.50
CA PHE A 188 10.09 4.08 -2.98
C PHE A 188 11.51 3.93 -3.55
N GLY A 189 11.99 2.70 -3.76
CA GLY A 189 13.26 2.41 -4.43
C GLY A 189 13.24 2.90 -5.89
N ALA A 190 12.14 2.65 -6.60
CA ALA A 190 11.88 3.17 -7.94
C ALA A 190 11.97 4.70 -7.99
N ALA A 191 11.33 5.42 -7.05
CA ALA A 191 11.42 6.87 -6.96
C ALA A 191 12.89 7.37 -6.83
N LEU A 192 13.73 6.63 -6.09
CA LEU A 192 15.15 6.95 -5.89
C LEU A 192 16.06 6.59 -7.07
N LEU A 193 15.59 5.79 -8.02
CA LEU A 193 16.27 5.61 -9.31
C LEU A 193 16.15 6.86 -10.17
N ILE A 194 15.05 7.58 -10.03
CA ILE A 194 14.76 8.81 -10.78
C ILE A 194 15.50 10.02 -10.16
N LEU A 195 15.67 10.05 -8.83
CA LEU A 195 16.31 11.17 -8.14
C LEU A 195 17.86 11.06 -8.16
N PRO A 196 18.60 12.11 -8.57
CA PRO A 196 20.06 12.10 -8.63
C PRO A 196 20.72 12.27 -7.25
N LEU A 197 20.36 11.42 -6.28
CA LEU A 197 20.85 11.49 -4.91
C LEU A 197 22.07 10.57 -4.72
N LYS A 198 23.09 11.00 -3.98
CA LYS A 198 24.15 10.12 -3.47
C LYS A 198 24.03 10.11 -1.94
N SER A 199 23.49 9.04 -1.36
CA SER A 199 23.43 8.86 0.10
C SER A 199 23.44 7.38 0.47
N ARG A 200 23.90 7.06 1.69
CA ARG A 200 23.85 5.69 2.22
C ARG A 200 22.42 5.17 2.32
N VAL A 201 21.47 6.04 2.66
CA VAL A 201 20.04 5.72 2.76
C VAL A 201 19.46 5.34 1.38
N ARG A 202 19.94 5.98 0.30
CA ARG A 202 19.56 5.58 -1.06
C ARG A 202 19.93 4.13 -1.35
N ASN A 203 21.16 3.74 -1.01
CA ASN A 203 21.63 2.37 -1.25
C ASN A 203 20.81 1.37 -0.44
N MET A 204 20.52 1.66 0.84
CA MET A 204 19.65 0.81 1.66
C MET A 204 18.25 0.65 1.06
N MET A 205 17.64 1.73 0.57
CA MET A 205 16.32 1.67 -0.06
C MET A 205 16.32 0.87 -1.36
N ILE A 206 17.36 1.01 -2.18
CA ILE A 206 17.50 0.22 -3.42
C ILE A 206 17.68 -1.26 -3.09
N ILE A 207 18.49 -1.60 -2.07
CA ILE A 207 18.65 -2.98 -1.60
C ILE A 207 17.31 -3.54 -1.10
N ALA A 208 16.59 -2.79 -0.25
CA ALA A 208 15.28 -3.20 0.25
C ALA A 208 14.28 -3.44 -0.90
N ALA A 209 14.22 -2.54 -1.88
CA ALA A 209 13.40 -2.68 -3.07
C ALA A 209 13.75 -3.93 -3.89
N PHE A 210 15.05 -4.15 -4.11
CA PHE A 210 15.56 -5.31 -4.84
C PHE A 210 15.19 -6.62 -4.13
N MET A 211 15.32 -6.69 -2.80
CA MET A 211 14.96 -7.87 -2.04
C MET A 211 13.45 -8.18 -2.10
N VAL A 212 12.58 -7.16 -2.11
CA VAL A 212 11.13 -7.36 -2.28
C VAL A 212 10.82 -7.89 -3.69
N VAL A 213 11.48 -7.34 -4.71
CA VAL A 213 11.34 -7.81 -6.10
C VAL A 213 11.80 -9.26 -6.22
N LEU A 214 12.94 -9.63 -5.62
CA LEU A 214 13.43 -10.99 -5.60
C LEU A 214 12.42 -11.94 -4.92
N MET A 215 11.89 -11.56 -3.76
CA MET A 215 10.84 -12.30 -3.08
C MET A 215 9.60 -12.45 -3.96
N TRP A 216 9.10 -11.40 -4.62
CA TRP A 216 7.95 -11.50 -5.53
C TRP A 216 8.17 -12.52 -6.64
N ILE A 217 9.37 -12.62 -7.18
CA ILE A 217 9.69 -13.60 -8.22
C ILE A 217 9.72 -15.02 -7.66
N LEU A 218 10.30 -15.22 -6.47
CA LEU A 218 10.27 -16.51 -5.76
C LEU A 218 8.84 -16.94 -5.40
N THR A 219 7.90 -16.01 -5.25
CA THR A 219 6.50 -16.36 -4.96
C THR A 219 5.69 -16.76 -6.21
N ILE A 220 6.22 -16.52 -7.42
CA ILE A 220 5.62 -16.75 -8.75
C ILE A 220 4.17 -16.25 -8.90
N VAL A 221 3.78 -15.18 -8.22
CA VAL A 221 2.41 -14.68 -8.31
C VAL A 221 2.25 -13.89 -9.61
N ARG A 222 1.37 -14.32 -10.55
CA ARG A 222 1.10 -13.64 -11.84
C ARG A 222 0.89 -12.14 -11.65
N ARG A 223 0.07 -11.80 -10.65
CA ARG A 223 -0.24 -10.42 -10.24
C ARG A 223 1.02 -9.59 -9.92
N GLN A 224 1.99 -10.17 -9.21
CA GLN A 224 3.24 -9.47 -8.87
C GLN A 224 4.15 -9.27 -10.09
N MET A 225 4.11 -10.17 -11.08
CA MET A 225 4.86 -9.98 -12.34
C MET A 225 4.26 -8.84 -13.17
N ILE A 226 2.93 -8.77 -13.28
CA ILE A 226 2.22 -7.65 -13.94
C ILE A 226 2.50 -6.33 -13.20
N ALA A 227 2.47 -6.35 -11.87
CA ALA A 227 2.84 -5.22 -11.02
C ALA A 227 4.23 -4.67 -11.36
N MET A 228 5.24 -5.54 -11.54
CA MET A 228 6.59 -5.10 -11.93
C MET A 228 6.64 -4.44 -13.30
N LEU A 229 5.93 -4.97 -14.29
CA LEU A 229 5.84 -4.36 -15.61
C LEU A 229 5.19 -2.98 -15.54
N MET A 230 4.06 -2.85 -14.82
CA MET A 230 3.39 -1.57 -14.61
C MET A 230 4.28 -0.57 -13.85
N LEU A 231 4.99 -1.03 -12.82
CA LEU A 231 5.96 -0.21 -12.08
C LEU A 231 7.02 0.38 -13.02
N SER A 232 7.58 -0.41 -13.94
CA SER A 232 8.57 0.06 -14.91
C SER A 232 8.00 1.14 -15.86
N LEU A 233 6.76 0.96 -16.32
CA LEU A 233 6.05 1.92 -17.16
C LEU A 233 5.81 3.24 -16.42
N TRP A 234 5.36 3.17 -15.17
CA TRP A 234 5.10 4.36 -14.36
C TRP A 234 6.36 5.13 -14.02
N ILE A 235 7.48 4.45 -13.74
CA ILE A 235 8.79 5.09 -13.56
C ILE A 235 9.15 5.90 -14.81
N PHE A 236 8.95 5.32 -16.00
CA PHE A 236 9.26 5.98 -17.26
C PHE A 236 8.36 7.21 -17.48
N ILE A 237 7.04 7.07 -17.31
CA ILE A 237 6.08 8.16 -17.49
C ILE A 237 6.33 9.28 -16.47
N ILE A 238 6.43 8.97 -15.18
CA ILE A 238 6.57 9.97 -14.13
C ILE A 238 7.95 10.61 -14.19
N GLY A 239 9.03 9.84 -14.38
CA GLY A 239 10.37 10.44 -14.43
C GLY A 239 10.60 11.31 -15.67
N SER A 240 9.99 10.98 -16.81
CA SER A 240 10.02 11.85 -18.00
C SER A 240 9.19 13.12 -17.82
N GLN A 241 7.99 13.02 -17.24
CA GLN A 241 7.07 14.17 -17.08
C GLN A 241 7.41 15.09 -15.90
N LEU A 242 7.81 14.52 -14.76
CA LEU A 242 8.09 15.24 -13.51
C LEU A 242 9.47 15.90 -13.56
N LEU A 243 10.49 15.15 -13.98
CA LEU A 243 11.90 15.56 -13.85
C LEU A 243 12.59 15.84 -15.20
N ARG A 244 11.90 15.65 -16.34
CA ARG A 244 12.45 15.84 -17.70
C ARG A 244 13.76 15.08 -17.94
N LEU A 245 13.94 13.95 -17.25
CA LEU A 245 15.16 13.18 -17.34
C LEU A 245 15.16 12.36 -18.64
N LYS A 246 16.32 12.31 -19.33
CA LYS A 246 16.55 11.38 -20.44
C LYS A 246 16.75 9.97 -19.88
N LEU A 247 15.65 9.28 -19.56
CA LEU A 247 15.65 7.98 -18.89
C LEU A 247 16.15 6.81 -19.78
N PHE A 248 16.29 7.02 -21.09
CA PHE A 248 16.76 6.00 -22.04
C PHE A 248 18.11 5.36 -21.63
N ARG A 249 19.04 6.11 -21.02
CA ARG A 249 20.33 5.55 -20.58
C ARG A 249 20.19 4.59 -19.39
N TYR A 250 19.18 4.77 -18.55
CA TYR A 250 18.93 3.92 -17.37
C TYR A 250 18.11 2.67 -17.68
N GLN A 251 17.37 2.67 -18.80
CA GLN A 251 16.61 1.49 -19.27
C GLN A 251 17.51 0.29 -19.52
N ARG A 252 18.67 0.48 -20.15
CA ARG A 252 19.63 -0.62 -20.39
C ARG A 252 20.06 -1.30 -19.09
N ASN A 253 20.37 -0.51 -18.06
CA ASN A 253 20.80 -1.06 -16.77
C ASN A 253 19.66 -1.77 -16.04
N MET A 254 18.42 -1.25 -16.12
CA MET A 254 17.26 -1.96 -15.58
C MET A 254 16.98 -3.27 -16.32
N ILE A 255 17.06 -3.27 -17.66
CA ILE A 255 16.86 -4.47 -18.47
C ILE A 255 17.92 -5.53 -18.15
N MET A 256 19.20 -5.12 -18.07
CA MET A 256 20.28 -6.03 -17.66
C MET A 256 20.07 -6.58 -16.24
N LEU A 257 19.61 -5.75 -15.31
CA LEU A 257 19.31 -6.18 -13.95
C LEU A 257 18.16 -7.19 -13.93
N LEU A 258 17.05 -6.90 -14.63
CA LEU A 258 15.92 -7.82 -14.78
C LEU A 258 16.36 -9.15 -15.42
N PHE A 259 17.16 -9.09 -16.48
CA PHE A 259 17.68 -10.27 -17.16
C PHE A 259 18.57 -11.09 -16.22
N SER A 260 19.49 -10.45 -15.49
CA SER A 260 20.35 -11.14 -14.52
C SER A 260 19.53 -11.84 -13.42
N LEU A 261 18.42 -11.24 -13.01
CA LEU A 261 17.54 -11.79 -11.99
C LEU A 261 16.73 -12.98 -12.52
N ILE A 262 16.30 -12.95 -13.79
CA ILE A 262 15.72 -14.11 -14.48
C ILE A 262 16.72 -15.27 -14.53
N VAL A 263 17.99 -14.99 -14.86
CA VAL A 263 19.06 -16.01 -14.90
C VAL A 263 19.30 -16.61 -13.52
N VAL A 264 19.34 -15.81 -12.46
CA VAL A 264 19.48 -16.31 -11.07
C VAL A 264 18.32 -17.25 -10.73
N VAL A 265 17.08 -16.84 -11.04
CA VAL A 265 15.91 -17.68 -10.76
C VAL A 265 15.96 -18.97 -11.56
N TYR A 266 16.40 -18.93 -12.82
CA TYR A 266 16.61 -20.13 -13.63
C TYR A 266 17.61 -21.11 -13.02
N VAL A 267 18.74 -20.60 -12.51
CA VAL A 267 19.79 -21.45 -11.92
C VAL A 267 19.34 -22.10 -10.62
N PHE A 268 18.66 -21.36 -9.74
CA PHE A 268 18.27 -21.86 -8.42
C PHE A 268 16.90 -22.57 -8.40
N PHE A 269 16.03 -22.31 -9.38
CA PHE A 269 14.67 -22.83 -9.45
C PHE A 269 14.28 -23.23 -10.88
N PRO A 270 14.93 -24.26 -11.47
CA PRO A 270 14.69 -24.64 -12.87
C PRO A 270 13.24 -25.04 -13.16
N ASP A 271 12.53 -25.62 -12.19
CA ASP A 271 11.11 -26.00 -12.29
C ASP A 271 10.16 -24.80 -12.49
N TYR A 272 10.65 -23.57 -12.30
CA TYR A 272 9.83 -22.37 -12.52
C TYR A 272 9.55 -22.13 -14.01
N LEU A 273 10.41 -22.64 -14.90
CA LEU A 273 10.29 -22.46 -16.34
C LEU A 273 9.19 -23.36 -16.93
N SER A 274 9.11 -24.60 -16.47
CA SER A 274 7.98 -25.49 -16.76
C SER A 274 6.67 -24.91 -16.21
N ALA A 275 6.68 -24.45 -14.96
CA ALA A 275 5.51 -23.81 -14.33
C ALA A 275 5.00 -22.55 -15.07
N THR A 276 5.91 -21.78 -15.69
CA THR A 276 5.56 -20.61 -16.52
C THR A 276 4.95 -21.03 -17.85
N THR A 277 5.50 -22.09 -18.45
CA THR A 277 4.99 -22.68 -19.70
C THR A 277 3.59 -23.27 -19.49
N ASP A 278 3.38 -24.01 -18.40
CA ASP A 278 2.07 -24.55 -18.01
C ASP A 278 1.08 -23.43 -17.71
N THR A 279 1.55 -22.35 -17.08
CA THR A 279 0.75 -21.15 -16.85
C THR A 279 0.26 -20.52 -18.14
N TYR A 280 1.11 -20.44 -19.17
CA TYR A 280 0.74 -19.90 -20.48
C TYR A 280 -0.26 -20.82 -21.19
N LYS A 281 0.00 -22.14 -21.24
CA LYS A 281 -0.91 -23.13 -21.82
C LYS A 281 -2.30 -23.07 -21.18
N ASN A 282 -2.35 -23.09 -19.84
CA ASN A 282 -3.59 -22.96 -19.08
C ASN A 282 -4.31 -21.64 -19.35
N MET A 283 -3.57 -20.55 -19.61
CA MET A 283 -4.19 -19.27 -19.98
C MET A 283 -4.83 -19.36 -21.36
N VAL A 284 -4.13 -19.92 -22.35
CA VAL A 284 -4.63 -20.13 -23.71
C VAL A 284 -5.87 -21.04 -23.70
N GLU A 285 -5.83 -22.18 -23.00
CA GLU A 285 -6.99 -23.10 -22.89
C GLU A 285 -8.25 -22.42 -22.35
N VAL A 286 -8.10 -21.48 -21.41
CA VAL A 286 -9.24 -20.75 -20.85
C VAL A 286 -9.79 -19.71 -21.84
N PHE A 287 -8.94 -19.10 -22.66
CA PHE A 287 -9.36 -18.13 -23.69
C PHE A 287 -9.92 -18.79 -24.95
N GLU A 288 -9.39 -19.94 -25.36
CA GLU A 288 -9.78 -20.67 -26.57
C GLU A 288 -10.98 -21.61 -26.38
N ASP A 289 -11.58 -21.61 -25.18
CA ASP A 289 -12.73 -22.44 -24.83
C ASP A 289 -12.44 -23.96 -24.79
N GLU A 290 -11.17 -24.32 -24.57
CA GLU A 290 -10.71 -25.70 -24.47
C GLU A 290 -10.48 -26.17 -23.02
N ALA A 291 -10.99 -25.43 -22.03
CA ALA A 291 -10.75 -25.69 -20.61
C ALA A 291 -11.05 -27.15 -20.19
N THR A 292 -9.99 -27.93 -20.03
CA THR A 292 -10.08 -29.40 -19.85
C THR A 292 -10.37 -29.81 -18.40
N THR A 293 -9.85 -29.07 -17.42
CA THR A 293 -9.98 -29.40 -15.99
C THR A 293 -11.16 -28.68 -15.30
N ALA A 294 -11.55 -29.16 -14.12
CA ALA A 294 -12.61 -28.53 -13.33
C ALA A 294 -12.25 -27.10 -12.90
N ASP A 295 -10.98 -26.86 -12.59
CA ASP A 295 -10.45 -25.55 -12.18
C ASP A 295 -10.36 -24.57 -13.35
N LEU A 296 -9.99 -25.01 -14.56
CA LEU A 296 -9.99 -24.14 -15.74
C LEU A 296 -11.41 -23.77 -16.18
N ARG A 297 -12.36 -24.71 -16.05
CA ARG A 297 -13.79 -24.45 -16.30
C ARG A 297 -14.40 -23.49 -15.28
N SER A 298 -13.96 -23.53 -14.02
CA SER A 298 -14.40 -22.58 -13.00
C SER A 298 -13.85 -21.19 -13.31
N GLU A 299 -12.57 -21.05 -13.63
CA GLU A 299 -11.95 -19.77 -14.01
C GLU A 299 -12.60 -19.14 -15.25
N ARG A 300 -12.94 -19.95 -16.26
CA ARG A 300 -13.72 -19.50 -17.42
C ARG A 300 -15.09 -18.94 -17.02
N ARG A 301 -15.82 -19.64 -16.14
CA ARG A 301 -17.12 -19.16 -15.64
C ARG A 301 -16.98 -17.85 -14.86
N ARG A 302 -15.88 -17.65 -14.12
CA ARG A 302 -15.60 -16.39 -13.41
C ARG A 302 -15.41 -15.23 -14.39
N MET A 303 -14.83 -15.49 -15.57
CA MET A 303 -14.72 -14.50 -16.65
C MET A 303 -16.00 -14.28 -17.47
N SER A 304 -17.04 -15.09 -17.28
CA SER A 304 -18.31 -14.96 -18.00
C SER A 304 -19.26 -13.96 -17.33
N LEU A 305 -19.65 -12.91 -18.07
CA LEU A 305 -20.60 -11.89 -17.63
C LEU A 305 -21.99 -12.47 -17.29
N THR A 306 -22.39 -13.57 -17.95
CA THR A 306 -23.70 -14.20 -17.76
C THR A 306 -23.76 -15.16 -16.56
N ALA A 307 -22.63 -15.57 -16.00
CA ALA A 307 -22.58 -16.53 -14.90
C ALA A 307 -22.87 -15.93 -13.50
N ASN A 308 -23.10 -14.61 -13.41
CA ASN A 308 -23.10 -13.86 -12.15
C ASN A 308 -24.44 -13.20 -11.81
N GLU A 309 -25.54 -13.83 -12.23
CA GLU A 309 -26.90 -13.36 -11.97
C GLU A 309 -27.20 -13.11 -10.48
N TYR A 310 -26.53 -13.82 -9.57
CA TYR A 310 -26.72 -13.66 -8.13
C TYR A 310 -26.21 -12.31 -7.62
N ILE A 311 -25.02 -11.87 -8.07
CA ILE A 311 -24.47 -10.55 -7.75
C ILE A 311 -25.37 -9.45 -8.31
N LEU A 312 -25.87 -9.64 -9.55
CA LEU A 312 -26.79 -8.71 -10.18
C LEU A 312 -28.14 -8.63 -9.44
N ARG A 313 -28.67 -9.78 -8.99
CA ARG A 313 -29.91 -9.86 -8.19
C ARG A 313 -29.72 -9.19 -6.83
N ALA A 314 -28.59 -9.42 -6.16
CA ALA A 314 -28.26 -8.76 -4.89
C ALA A 314 -28.23 -7.24 -5.04
N PHE A 315 -27.57 -6.72 -6.08
CA PHE A 315 -27.58 -5.29 -6.40
C PHE A 315 -28.99 -4.78 -6.71
N ASN A 316 -29.77 -5.49 -7.54
CA ASN A 316 -31.12 -5.06 -7.91
C ASN A 316 -32.09 -5.01 -6.74
N ARG A 317 -31.90 -5.86 -5.72
CA ARG A 317 -32.74 -5.89 -4.52
C ARG A 317 -32.55 -4.64 -3.66
N ASN A 318 -31.30 -4.19 -3.47
CA ASN A 318 -30.98 -3.02 -2.63
C ASN A 318 -30.02 -2.05 -3.34
N ARG A 319 -30.46 -1.43 -4.43
CA ARG A 319 -29.60 -0.58 -5.28
C ARG A 319 -28.95 0.60 -4.55
N LEU A 320 -29.69 1.25 -3.65
CA LEU A 320 -29.21 2.48 -2.99
C LEU A 320 -28.20 2.20 -1.88
N PHE A 321 -28.52 1.26 -0.99
CA PHE A 321 -27.78 1.05 0.25
C PHE A 321 -27.00 -0.27 0.29
N GLY A 322 -27.17 -1.14 -0.70
CA GLY A 322 -26.48 -2.42 -0.78
C GLY A 322 -27.09 -3.48 0.13
N THR A 323 -26.43 -4.63 0.17
CA THR A 323 -26.85 -5.81 0.94
C THR A 323 -26.16 -5.93 2.30
N GLY A 324 -25.33 -4.94 2.67
CA GLY A 324 -24.61 -4.93 3.94
C GLY A 324 -23.52 -5.99 4.01
N TYR A 325 -23.00 -6.23 5.22
CA TYR A 325 -21.99 -7.25 5.45
C TYR A 325 -22.56 -8.65 5.22
N ASN A 326 -22.00 -9.37 4.24
CA ASN A 326 -22.21 -10.80 4.04
C ASN A 326 -20.85 -11.49 3.79
N PRO A 327 -20.46 -12.49 4.60
CA PRO A 327 -19.17 -13.18 4.47
C PRO A 327 -19.01 -13.94 3.14
N GLN A 328 -20.11 -14.27 2.44
CA GLN A 328 -20.06 -14.91 1.11
C GLN A 328 -19.37 -14.03 0.07
N TRP A 329 -19.40 -12.69 0.22
CA TRP A 329 -18.67 -11.75 -0.64
C TRP A 329 -17.15 -11.98 -0.65
N TYR A 330 -16.63 -12.67 0.37
CA TYR A 330 -15.20 -12.86 0.60
C TYR A 330 -14.74 -14.32 0.50
N LYS A 331 -15.63 -15.26 0.13
CA LYS A 331 -15.30 -16.68 0.01
C LYS A 331 -15.20 -17.09 -1.47
N GLY A 332 -14.04 -17.64 -1.86
CA GLY A 332 -13.78 -18.14 -3.22
C GLY A 332 -14.68 -19.31 -3.66
N ASP A 333 -15.30 -20.00 -2.69
CA ASP A 333 -16.09 -21.19 -2.99
C ASP A 333 -17.58 -20.88 -3.14
N GLY A 334 -18.01 -19.66 -2.79
CA GLY A 334 -19.33 -19.10 -3.09
C GLY A 334 -20.57 -19.85 -2.58
N GLY A 335 -20.45 -21.06 -2.04
CA GLY A 335 -21.59 -21.97 -1.86
C GLY A 335 -22.42 -22.12 -3.16
N LYS A 336 -23.71 -22.42 -3.00
CA LYS A 336 -24.66 -22.50 -4.12
C LYS A 336 -24.94 -21.13 -4.78
N GLU A 337 -24.61 -20.01 -4.14
CA GLU A 337 -25.00 -18.65 -4.53
C GLU A 337 -23.88 -17.83 -5.20
N ARG A 338 -22.62 -18.28 -5.13
CA ARG A 338 -21.45 -17.73 -5.86
C ARG A 338 -21.30 -16.20 -5.84
N LEU A 339 -21.35 -15.60 -4.65
CA LEU A 339 -21.16 -14.15 -4.46
C LEU A 339 -19.68 -13.72 -4.39
N GLU A 340 -18.74 -14.37 -5.08
CA GLU A 340 -17.32 -14.02 -4.94
C GLU A 340 -17.06 -12.60 -5.49
N GLY A 341 -16.83 -11.63 -4.59
CA GLY A 341 -16.79 -10.21 -4.96
C GLY A 341 -15.56 -9.79 -5.77
N SER A 342 -14.51 -10.62 -5.77
CA SER A 342 -13.26 -10.43 -6.53
C SER A 342 -13.45 -10.60 -8.03
N ASP A 343 -14.48 -11.32 -8.47
CA ASP A 343 -14.71 -11.67 -9.88
C ASP A 343 -15.36 -10.54 -10.66
N TYR A 344 -16.20 -9.73 -10.00
CA TYR A 344 -16.87 -8.55 -10.56
C TYR A 344 -16.85 -7.39 -9.57
N VAL A 345 -15.69 -6.77 -9.39
CA VAL A 345 -15.46 -5.82 -8.29
C VAL A 345 -16.44 -4.64 -8.30
N PHE A 346 -16.77 -4.09 -9.48
CA PHE A 346 -17.73 -3.00 -9.59
C PHE A 346 -19.13 -3.40 -9.15
N ILE A 347 -19.69 -4.46 -9.75
CA ILE A 347 -21.05 -4.91 -9.45
C ILE A 347 -21.12 -5.43 -8.02
N SER A 348 -20.06 -6.09 -7.54
CA SER A 348 -19.97 -6.59 -6.17
C SER A 348 -19.89 -5.45 -5.17
N CYS A 349 -19.10 -4.40 -5.41
CA CYS A 349 -19.07 -3.24 -4.52
C CYS A 349 -20.40 -2.49 -4.51
N LEU A 350 -21.08 -2.38 -5.66
CA LEU A 350 -22.44 -1.86 -5.71
C LEU A 350 -23.45 -2.78 -5.00
N GLY A 351 -23.30 -4.09 -5.11
CA GLY A 351 -24.13 -5.06 -4.39
C GLY A 351 -23.90 -5.03 -2.88
N MET A 352 -22.67 -4.80 -2.43
CA MET A 352 -22.29 -4.73 -1.02
C MET A 352 -22.67 -3.39 -0.39
N TYR A 353 -22.24 -2.28 -1.00
CA TYR A 353 -22.32 -0.92 -0.42
C TYR A 353 -23.36 -0.02 -1.11
N GLY A 354 -24.05 -0.49 -2.15
CA GLY A 354 -25.01 0.34 -2.88
C GLY A 354 -24.39 1.54 -3.59
N ILE A 355 -25.23 2.27 -4.32
CA ILE A 355 -24.82 3.52 -5.00
C ILE A 355 -24.38 4.58 -3.98
N VAL A 356 -25.09 4.69 -2.85
CA VAL A 356 -24.80 5.71 -1.83
C VAL A 356 -23.44 5.45 -1.18
N GLY A 357 -23.16 4.23 -0.73
CA GLY A 357 -21.88 3.90 -0.10
C GLY A 357 -20.71 4.10 -1.05
N VAL A 358 -20.82 3.59 -2.28
CA VAL A 358 -19.78 3.78 -3.31
C VAL A 358 -19.58 5.27 -3.62
N SER A 359 -20.64 6.08 -3.66
CA SER A 359 -20.56 7.53 -3.92
C SER A 359 -19.85 8.26 -2.77
N VAL A 360 -20.19 7.96 -1.52
CA VAL A 360 -19.54 8.56 -0.35
C VAL A 360 -18.05 8.25 -0.33
N PHE A 361 -17.66 6.99 -0.57
CA PHE A 361 -16.25 6.64 -0.58
C PHE A 361 -15.51 7.19 -1.82
N SER A 362 -16.19 7.34 -2.96
CA SER A 362 -15.58 7.93 -4.16
C SER A 362 -15.03 9.34 -3.92
N LEU A 363 -15.58 10.09 -2.95
CA LEU A 363 -15.03 11.37 -2.51
C LEU A 363 -13.58 11.25 -2.01
N TYR A 364 -13.18 10.13 -1.41
CA TYR A 364 -11.80 9.88 -0.99
C TYR A 364 -10.87 9.77 -2.22
N TYR A 365 -11.27 9.01 -3.25
CA TYR A 365 -10.50 8.93 -4.50
C TYR A 365 -10.38 10.29 -5.19
N ILE A 366 -11.46 11.07 -5.21
CA ILE A 366 -11.47 12.43 -5.75
C ILE A 366 -10.50 13.33 -4.95
N LEU A 367 -10.52 13.26 -3.62
CA LEU A 367 -9.59 14.00 -2.76
C LEU A 367 -8.14 13.65 -3.11
N MET A 368 -7.82 12.36 -3.21
CA MET A 368 -6.48 11.88 -3.54
C MET A 368 -6.04 12.33 -4.94
N PHE A 369 -6.94 12.27 -5.93
CA PHE A 369 -6.64 12.74 -7.29
C PHE A 369 -6.37 14.26 -7.33
N ILE A 370 -7.20 15.06 -6.67
CA ILE A 370 -7.01 16.51 -6.55
C ILE A 370 -5.69 16.81 -5.83
N PHE A 371 -5.39 16.07 -4.76
CA PHE A 371 -4.13 16.18 -4.04
C PHE A 371 -2.93 15.89 -4.95
N PHE A 372 -2.89 14.72 -5.59
CA PHE A 372 -1.80 14.34 -6.51
C PHE A 372 -1.62 15.37 -7.62
N ARG A 373 -2.71 15.82 -8.27
CA ARG A 373 -2.64 16.82 -9.33
C ARG A 373 -2.03 18.14 -8.85
N LYS A 374 -2.50 18.68 -7.72
CA LYS A 374 -1.99 19.97 -7.20
C LYS A 374 -0.51 19.87 -6.84
N ILE A 375 -0.10 18.79 -6.20
CA ILE A 375 1.29 18.59 -5.80
C ILE A 375 2.19 18.31 -7.00
N PHE A 376 1.73 17.53 -7.96
CA PHE A 376 2.46 17.30 -9.22
C PHE A 376 2.73 18.61 -9.97
N ILE A 377 1.73 19.48 -10.11
CA ILE A 377 1.88 20.81 -10.72
C ILE A 377 2.87 21.66 -9.93
N TRP A 378 2.78 21.64 -8.59
CA TRP A 378 3.67 22.41 -7.73
C TRP A 378 5.12 21.94 -7.81
N ILE A 379 5.39 20.62 -7.82
CA ILE A 379 6.72 20.06 -8.02
C ILE A 379 7.25 20.44 -9.41
N LYS A 380 6.43 20.31 -10.46
CA LYS A 380 6.82 20.67 -11.83
C LYS A 380 7.21 22.15 -11.95
N LYS A 381 6.47 23.05 -11.30
CA LYS A 381 6.76 24.50 -11.28
C LYS A 381 8.08 24.81 -10.54
N ASN A 382 8.38 24.06 -9.48
CA ASN A 382 9.55 24.28 -8.62
C ASN A 382 10.71 23.31 -8.89
N ASN A 383 10.67 22.55 -10.00
CA ASN A 383 11.59 21.43 -10.25
C ASN A 383 13.08 21.83 -10.17
N LYS A 384 13.46 23.00 -10.70
CA LYS A 384 14.84 23.50 -10.62
C LYS A 384 15.33 23.63 -9.17
N LEU A 385 14.51 24.21 -8.29
CA LEU A 385 14.81 24.37 -6.88
C LEU A 385 14.86 23.02 -6.15
N MET A 386 13.94 22.11 -6.48
CA MET A 386 13.90 20.76 -5.90
C MET A 386 15.17 19.98 -6.21
N LEU A 387 15.65 20.07 -7.45
CA LEU A 387 16.86 19.40 -7.91
C LEU A 387 18.13 20.01 -7.33
N SER A 388 18.20 21.34 -7.19
CA SER A 388 19.34 22.00 -6.53
C SER A 388 19.41 21.70 -5.03
N SER A 389 18.26 21.47 -4.39
CA SER A 389 18.14 21.14 -2.96
C SER A 389 17.85 19.66 -2.69
N VAL A 390 18.24 18.76 -3.62
CA VAL A 390 17.87 17.34 -3.56
C VAL A 390 18.26 16.65 -2.25
N LYS A 391 19.36 17.08 -1.60
CA LYS A 391 19.78 16.55 -0.29
C LYS A 391 18.74 16.73 0.81
N ILE A 392 17.89 17.75 0.71
CA ILE A 392 16.86 18.10 1.69
C ILE A 392 15.49 17.60 1.23
N SER A 393 15.17 17.77 -0.06
CA SER A 393 13.83 17.47 -0.61
C SER A 393 13.59 15.98 -0.90
N TRP A 394 14.63 15.15 -0.97
CA TRP A 394 14.51 13.75 -1.39
C TRP A 394 13.54 12.89 -0.57
N PRO A 395 13.39 12.99 0.78
CA PRO A 395 12.50 12.11 1.52
C PRO A 395 11.05 12.31 1.06
N SER A 396 10.66 13.57 0.93
CA SER A 396 9.33 13.94 0.46
C SER A 396 9.09 13.58 -1.00
N LEU A 397 10.08 13.81 -1.87
CA LEU A 397 9.97 13.43 -3.28
C LEU A 397 9.89 11.91 -3.45
N CYS A 398 10.61 11.14 -2.62
CA CYS A 398 10.58 9.68 -2.61
C CYS A 398 9.19 9.16 -2.21
N ILE A 399 8.66 9.63 -1.07
CA ILE A 399 7.34 9.23 -0.58
C ILE A 399 6.23 9.67 -1.55
N PHE A 400 6.30 10.90 -2.07
CA PHE A 400 5.32 11.40 -3.03
C PHE A 400 5.33 10.60 -4.33
N THR A 401 6.51 10.41 -4.93
CA THR A 401 6.63 9.72 -6.23
C THR A 401 6.28 8.25 -6.09
N GLY A 402 6.81 7.57 -5.07
CA GLY A 402 6.49 6.17 -4.82
C GLY A 402 5.01 5.97 -4.45
N GLY A 403 4.44 6.87 -3.65
CA GLY A 403 3.01 6.83 -3.31
C GLY A 403 2.09 7.08 -4.50
N LEU A 404 2.47 7.98 -5.41
CA LEU A 404 1.76 8.21 -6.66
C LEU A 404 1.80 6.95 -7.55
N ILE A 405 2.97 6.33 -7.72
CA ILE A 405 3.11 5.09 -8.51
C ILE A 405 2.26 3.98 -7.88
N PHE A 406 2.35 3.80 -6.56
CA PHE A 406 1.56 2.81 -5.84
C PHE A 406 0.07 3.00 -6.05
N PHE A 407 -0.42 4.24 -5.94
CA PHE A 407 -1.83 4.57 -6.13
C PHE A 407 -2.29 4.32 -7.58
N LEU A 408 -1.51 4.77 -8.57
CA LEU A 408 -1.82 4.57 -9.99
C LEU A 408 -1.84 3.09 -10.35
N GLN A 409 -0.92 2.29 -9.82
CA GLN A 409 -0.91 0.86 -10.05
C GLN A 409 -2.17 0.20 -9.49
N HIS A 410 -2.56 0.49 -8.24
CA HIS A 410 -3.77 -0.07 -7.63
C HIS A 410 -5.06 0.39 -8.31
N LEU A 411 -5.06 1.57 -8.95
CA LEU A 411 -6.19 2.01 -9.76
C LEU A 411 -6.34 1.27 -11.10
N ILE A 412 -5.25 0.73 -11.66
CA ILE A 412 -5.30 -0.02 -12.93
C ILE A 412 -5.43 -1.53 -12.68
N GLU A 413 -4.81 -2.02 -11.62
CA GLU A 413 -4.72 -3.43 -11.31
C GLU A 413 -6.06 -3.96 -10.77
N TYR A 414 -6.86 -4.58 -11.63
CA TYR A 414 -8.01 -5.38 -11.24
C TYR A 414 -7.58 -6.53 -10.30
N PRO A 415 -8.29 -6.83 -9.20
CA PRO A 415 -9.55 -6.27 -8.71
C PRO A 415 -9.47 -5.07 -7.74
N ASN A 416 -8.36 -4.34 -7.67
CA ASN A 416 -8.07 -3.43 -6.53
C ASN A 416 -8.82 -2.08 -6.54
N TRP A 417 -9.74 -1.85 -7.48
CA TRP A 417 -10.40 -0.55 -7.64
C TRP A 417 -11.11 -0.05 -6.40
N PHE A 418 -11.68 -0.97 -5.59
CA PHE A 418 -12.38 -0.65 -4.34
C PHE A 418 -11.71 -1.22 -3.12
N TYR A 419 -10.44 -1.57 -3.23
CA TYR A 419 -9.68 -2.18 -2.14
C TYR A 419 -9.61 -1.29 -0.89
N MET A 420 -9.77 0.03 -1.08
CA MET A 420 -9.78 1.01 0.01
C MET A 420 -11.16 1.13 0.70
N ILE A 421 -12.24 0.67 0.05
CA ILE A 421 -13.61 0.60 0.61
C ILE A 421 -13.74 -0.58 1.57
N GLY A 422 -13.02 -1.66 1.26
CA GLY A 422 -13.14 -2.95 1.92
C GLY A 422 -12.56 -2.98 3.33
N ALA A 423 -13.25 -3.73 4.18
CA ALA A 423 -12.84 -4.07 5.53
C ALA A 423 -11.79 -5.21 5.53
N VAL A 424 -10.68 -5.03 4.81
CA VAL A 424 -9.64 -6.07 4.64
C VAL A 424 -8.34 -5.58 5.27
N ALA A 425 -7.57 -6.45 5.93
CA ALA A 425 -6.36 -6.07 6.65
C ALA A 425 -5.37 -5.23 5.80
N ASP A 426 -5.30 -5.50 4.50
CA ASP A 426 -4.42 -4.83 3.57
C ASP A 426 -4.84 -3.38 3.21
N SER A 427 -6.08 -2.93 3.49
CA SER A 427 -6.50 -1.53 3.25
C SER A 427 -5.73 -0.53 4.11
N SER A 428 -5.24 -0.98 5.27
CA SER A 428 -4.41 -0.17 6.19
C SER A 428 -3.20 0.48 5.51
N LYS A 429 -2.61 -0.18 4.50
CA LYS A 429 -1.45 0.33 3.74
C LYS A 429 -1.76 1.65 3.06
N PHE A 430 -2.98 1.81 2.56
CA PHE A 430 -3.43 3.04 1.89
C PHE A 430 -3.57 4.20 2.86
N PHE A 431 -4.08 3.95 4.07
CA PHE A 431 -4.18 4.96 5.11
C PHE A 431 -2.81 5.36 5.64
N ILE A 432 -1.91 4.40 5.87
CA ILE A 432 -0.52 4.70 6.23
C ILE A 432 0.13 5.55 5.13
N LEU A 433 0.00 5.16 3.87
CA LEU A 433 0.53 5.93 2.75
C LEU A 433 -0.09 7.33 2.65
N THR A 434 -1.39 7.48 2.94
CA THR A 434 -2.07 8.78 2.92
C THR A 434 -1.51 9.73 3.98
N GLY A 435 -1.32 9.24 5.21
CA GLY A 435 -0.65 10.00 6.27
C GLY A 435 0.77 10.40 5.86
N LEU A 436 1.55 9.46 5.31
CA LEU A 436 2.89 9.72 4.80
C LEU A 436 2.90 10.76 3.67
N LEU A 437 1.96 10.68 2.71
CA LEU A 437 1.86 11.61 1.59
C LEU A 437 1.54 13.04 2.04
N PHE A 438 0.51 13.19 2.88
CA PHE A 438 0.14 14.50 3.41
C PHE A 438 1.27 15.10 4.24
N GLY A 439 1.94 14.30 5.06
CA GLY A 439 3.06 14.74 5.90
C GLY A 439 4.30 15.07 5.08
N ALA A 440 4.64 14.25 4.09
CA ALA A 440 5.76 14.46 3.18
C ALA A 440 5.65 15.78 2.41
N VAL A 441 4.45 16.09 1.90
CA VAL A 441 4.21 17.38 1.24
C VAL A 441 4.38 18.53 2.22
N LYS A 442 3.83 18.42 3.43
CA LYS A 442 3.97 19.49 4.42
C LYS A 442 5.44 19.69 4.82
N TYR A 443 6.16 18.59 5.04
CA TYR A 443 7.61 18.62 5.28
C TYR A 443 8.34 19.37 4.17
N LEU A 444 8.02 19.06 2.91
CA LEU A 444 8.64 19.71 1.75
C LEU A 444 8.34 21.21 1.67
N GLU A 445 7.08 21.61 1.89
CA GLU A 445 6.69 23.02 1.93
C GLU A 445 7.52 23.81 2.95
N VAL A 446 7.72 23.25 4.14
CA VAL A 446 8.48 23.92 5.20
C VAL A 446 9.97 23.98 4.88
N GLN A 447 10.56 22.88 4.39
CA GLN A 447 11.98 22.85 4.02
C GLN A 447 12.30 23.86 2.91
N LEU A 448 11.45 23.98 1.89
CA LEU A 448 11.68 24.95 0.82
C LEU A 448 11.52 26.39 1.30
N TYR A 449 10.57 26.65 2.20
CA TYR A 449 10.44 27.97 2.81
C TYR A 449 11.74 28.39 3.51
N TYR A 450 12.39 27.46 4.23
CA TYR A 450 13.72 27.72 4.82
C TYR A 450 14.81 27.95 3.79
N ILE A 451 14.77 27.30 2.64
CA ILE A 451 15.76 27.55 1.58
C ILE A 451 15.53 28.94 0.96
N TYR A 452 14.27 29.33 0.76
CA TYR A 452 13.92 30.67 0.28
C TYR A 452 14.28 31.78 1.26
N GLN A 453 14.15 31.54 2.57
CA GLN A 453 14.58 32.51 3.59
C GLN A 453 16.09 32.42 3.88
N GLY A 454 16.68 31.24 3.76
CA GLY A 454 18.09 30.94 4.03
C GLY A 454 19.04 31.28 2.90
N SER A 455 18.53 31.60 1.70
CA SER A 455 19.31 32.39 0.73
C SER A 455 19.60 33.82 1.23
N LEU A 456 19.07 34.21 2.40
CA LEU A 456 19.47 35.38 3.19
C LEU A 456 20.20 35.01 4.51
N ALA A 457 20.29 33.72 4.91
CA ALA A 457 21.04 33.26 6.09
C ALA A 457 21.35 31.73 6.04
N SER A 458 22.63 31.37 6.16
CA SER A 458 23.17 29.99 6.08
C SER A 458 22.33 28.90 6.77
N VAL A 459 21.95 27.86 6.01
CA VAL A 459 21.27 26.65 6.50
C VAL A 459 22.25 25.76 7.28
N PRO A 460 21.90 25.21 8.46
CA PRO A 460 22.77 24.32 9.22
C PRO A 460 22.90 22.94 8.55
N ASP A 461 24.11 22.39 8.60
CA ASP A 461 24.45 21.06 8.08
C ASP A 461 23.64 19.95 8.75
N LEU A 462 22.90 19.16 7.96
CA LEU A 462 22.13 17.99 8.40
C LEU A 462 22.83 16.71 7.91
N GLY A 463 23.75 16.20 8.74
CA GLY A 463 24.49 14.94 8.54
C GLY A 463 23.64 13.67 8.68
#